data_AF-A0A0G1D1Y8-F1
#
_entry.id   AF-A0A0G1D1Y8-F1
#
_cell.length_a   1.000
_cell.length_b   1.000
_cell.length_c   1.000
_cell.angle_alpha   90.00
_cell.angle_beta   90.00
_cell.angle_gamma   90.00
#
_symmetry.space_group_name_H-M   'P 1'
#
loop_
_entity.id
_entity.type
_entity.pdbx_description
1 polymer ?
#
loop_
_entity_poly.entity_id
_entity_poly.type
_entity_poly.pdbx_seq_one_letter_code
_entity_poly.pdbx_strand_id
1 'polypeptide(L)' 'MPNISRRGFASMDPNKQRRIASMGGRAAHAKGTAHEFTSEEARAAGRKGGKASHAGRR' A
#
# COMPACT_ATOMS: atom_id res chain seq x y z
N MET A 1 20.88 25.00 -12.96
CA MET A 1 20.15 24.12 -12.02
C MET A 1 19.27 23.20 -12.85
N PRO A 2 19.43 21.86 -12.79
CA PRO A 2 18.56 20.98 -13.56
C PRO A 2 17.11 21.19 -13.09
N ASN A 3 16.21 21.42 -14.04
CA ASN A 3 14.78 21.51 -13.78
C ASN A 3 14.31 20.11 -13.38
N ILE A 4 14.27 19.84 -12.07
CA ILE A 4 13.66 18.64 -11.51
C ILE A 4 12.16 18.79 -11.73
N SER A 5 11.71 18.56 -12.96
CA SER A 5 10.28 18.53 -13.24
C SER A 5 9.67 17.51 -12.29
N ARG A 6 8.55 17.86 -11.65
CA ARG A 6 7.79 17.04 -10.70
C ARG A 6 7.26 15.75 -11.36
N ARG A 7 8.17 14.84 -11.73
CA ARG A 7 7.93 13.53 -12.33
C ARG A 7 8.07 12.48 -11.26
N GLY A 8 7.24 11.44 -11.34
CA GLY A 8 7.28 10.31 -10.43
C GLY A 8 5.97 10.09 -9.69
N PHE A 9 5.83 8.90 -9.11
CA PHE A 9 4.59 8.45 -8.46
C PHE A 9 4.16 9.36 -7.30
N ALA A 10 5.12 9.84 -6.52
CA ALA A 10 4.88 10.75 -5.39
C ALA A 10 4.53 12.19 -5.82
N SER A 11 4.81 12.57 -7.07
CA SER A 11 4.50 13.89 -7.61
C SER A 11 3.18 13.93 -8.39
N MET A 12 2.47 12.80 -8.51
CA MET A 12 1.16 12.73 -9.17
C MET A 12 0.05 13.30 -8.28
N ASP A 13 -1.09 13.61 -8.91
CA ASP A 13 -2.33 13.91 -8.19
C ASP A 13 -2.70 12.76 -7.20
N PRO A 14 -3.13 13.08 -5.96
CA PRO A 14 -3.46 12.08 -4.96
C PRO A 14 -4.51 11.05 -5.39
N ASN A 15 -5.52 11.46 -6.16
CA ASN A 15 -6.56 10.54 -6.64
C ASN A 15 -5.99 9.58 -7.68
N LYS A 16 -5.14 10.10 -8.58
CA LYS A 16 -4.43 9.29 -9.57
C LYS A 16 -3.48 8.31 -8.91
N GLN A 17 -2.73 8.75 -7.90
CA GLN A 17 -1.81 7.91 -7.11
C GLN A 17 -2.58 6.78 -6.41
N ARG A 18 -3.69 7.09 -5.75
CA ARG A 18 -4.54 6.11 -5.05
C ARG A 18 -5.10 5.06 -6.01
N ARG A 19 -5.54 5.50 -7.20
CA ARG A 19 -6.07 4.60 -8.23
C ARG A 19 -5.00 3.64 -8.73
N ILE A 20 -3.80 4.14 -9.01
CA ILE A 20 -2.67 3.31 -9.46
C ILE A 20 -2.21 2.34 -8.37
N ALA A 21 -2.08 2.79 -7.11
CA ALA A 21 -1.77 1.90 -5.99
C ALA A 21 -2.82 0.78 -5.84
N SER A 22 -4.11 1.13 -5.96
CA SER A 22 -5.21 0.17 -5.88
C SER A 22 -5.17 -0.85 -7.02
N MET A 23 -4.83 -0.42 -8.25
CA MET A 23 -4.65 -1.32 -9.39
C MET A 23 -3.46 -2.26 -9.19
N GLY A 24 -2.34 -1.75 -8.66
CA GLY A 24 -1.15 -2.56 -8.36
C GLY A 24 -1.43 -3.67 -7.36
N GLY A 25 -2.14 -3.37 -6.27
CA GLY A 25 -2.56 -4.38 -5.28
C GLY A 25 -3.47 -5.46 -5.89
N ARG A 26 -4.49 -5.06 -6.65
CA ARG A 26 -5.39 -6.01 -7.34
C ARG A 26 -4.66 -6.87 -8.36
N ALA A 27 -3.74 -6.29 -9.12
CA ALA A 27 -2.95 -7.03 -10.12
C ALA A 27 -2.02 -8.05 -9.45
N ALA A 28 -1.41 -7.73 -8.31
CA ALA A 28 -0.57 -8.66 -7.57
C ALA A 28 -1.36 -9.86 -7.04
N HIS A 29 -2.59 -9.63 -6.55
CA HIS A 29 -3.51 -10.70 -6.15
C HIS A 29 -3.96 -11.54 -7.36
N ALA A 30 -4.38 -10.90 -8.45
CA ALA A 30 -4.85 -11.60 -9.65
C ALA A 30 -3.74 -12.44 -10.33
N LYS A 31 -2.48 -12.00 -10.25
CA LYS A 31 -1.33 -12.73 -10.82
C LYS A 31 -0.82 -13.87 -9.94
N GLY A 32 -1.39 -14.08 -8.74
CA GLY A 32 -0.93 -15.11 -7.80
C GLY A 32 0.48 -14.87 -7.25
N THR A 33 1.07 -13.70 -7.50
CA THR A 33 2.39 -13.32 -6.98
C THR A 33 2.30 -12.71 -5.58
N ALA A 34 1.09 -12.31 -5.16
CA ALA A 34 0.86 -11.87 -3.79
C ALA A 34 0.75 -13.07 -2.87
N HIS A 35 1.34 -12.96 -1.68
CA HIS A 35 1.09 -13.90 -0.59
C HIS A 35 -0.41 -13.91 -0.28
N GLU A 36 -1.06 -15.05 -0.51
CA GLU A 36 -2.45 -15.23 -0.15
C GLU A 36 -2.51 -15.58 1.34
N PHE A 37 -2.89 -14.59 2.14
CA PHE A 37 -3.03 -14.80 3.57
C PHE A 37 -4.16 -15.78 3.84
N THR A 38 -3.88 -16.82 4.61
CA THR A 38 -4.95 -17.60 5.22
C THR A 38 -5.75 -16.69 6.16
N SER A 39 -7.01 -17.03 6.45
CA SER A 39 -7.85 -16.22 7.36
C SER A 39 -7.19 -16.00 8.74
N GLU A 40 -6.39 -16.95 9.19
CA GLU A 40 -5.62 -16.85 10.43
C GLU A 40 -4.47 -15.84 10.32
N GLU A 41 -3.68 -15.92 9.25
CA GLU A 41 -2.56 -15.00 9.03
C GLU A 41 -3.05 -13.55 8.81
N ALA A 42 -4.14 -13.36 8.05
CA ALA A 42 -4.75 -12.04 7.87
C ALA A 42 -5.18 -11.43 9.21
N ARG A 43 -5.76 -12.25 10.10
CA ARG A 43 -6.18 -11.83 11.45
C ARG A 43 -4.97 -11.51 12.34
N ALA A 44 -3.89 -12.28 12.25
CA ALA A 44 -2.66 -12.02 12.99
C ALA A 44 -1.97 -10.72 12.52
N ALA A 45 -1.86 -10.53 11.20
CA ALA A 45 -1.31 -9.33 10.58
C ALA A 45 -2.15 -8.09 10.92
N GLY A 46 -3.49 -8.18 10.81
CA GLY A 46 -4.40 -7.10 11.20
C GLY A 46 -4.29 -6.74 12.69
N ARG A 47 -4.19 -7.74 13.58
CA ARG A 47 -3.98 -7.52 15.02
C ARG A 47 -2.65 -6.82 15.29
N LYS A 48 -1.57 -7.23 14.61
CA LYS A 48 -0.24 -6.61 14.74
C LYS A 48 -0.24 -5.17 14.22
N GLY A 49 -0.84 -4.93 13.05
CA GLY A 49 -1.00 -3.59 12.47
C GLY A 49 -1.84 -2.66 13.33
N GLY A 50 -2.93 -3.17 13.91
CA GLY A 50 -3.73 -2.47 14.92
C GLY A 50 -2.90 -2.10 16.14
N LYS A 51 -2.17 -3.03 16.74
CA LYS A 51 -1.28 -2.71 17.88
C LYS A 51 -0.24 -1.64 17.53
N ALA A 52 0.35 -1.70 16.34
CA ALA A 52 1.34 -0.73 15.89
C ALA A 52 0.75 0.68 15.65
N SER A 53 -0.46 0.77 15.10
CA SER A 53 -1.13 2.06 14.85
C SER A 53 -1.61 2.75 16.13
N HIS A 54 -1.84 1.99 17.20
CA HIS A 54 -2.18 2.53 18.52
C HIS A 54 -0.94 2.86 19.36
N ALA A 55 0.23 2.27 19.05
CA ALA A 55 1.48 2.55 19.76
C ALA A 55 2.12 3.90 19.38
N GLY A 56 1.74 4.50 18.25
CA GLY A 56 2.31 5.77 17.76
C GLY A 56 1.52 7.04 18.12
N ARG A 57 0.46 6.94 18.95
CA ARG A 57 -0.36 8.09 19.33
C ARG A 57 -0.14 8.40 20.82
N ARG A 58 1.04 8.91 21.15
CA ARG A 58 1.36 9.53 22.44
C ARG A 58 2.35 10.66 22.25
#